data_AF-A0A536SWA4-F1
#
_entry.id   AF-A0A536SWA4-F1
#
_cell.length_a   1.000
_cell.length_b   1.000
_cell.length_c   1.000
_cell.angle_alpha   90.00
_cell.angle_beta   90.00
_cell.angle_gamma   90.00
#
_symmetry.space_group_name_H-M   'P 1'
#
loop_
_entity.id
_entity.type
_entity.pdbx_description
1 polymer ?
#
loop_
_entity_poly.entity_id
_entity_poly.type
_entity_poly.pdbx_seq_one_letter_code
_entity_poly.pdbx_strand_id
1 'polypeptide(L)' 'MKAAADGRMVLAALHEPGHAARHCGFSVLLYDAGRASLGRSSEMLTQANLEALYQCPLEEAGARSFLPS' A
#
# COMPACT_ATOMS: atom_id res chain seq x y z
N MET A 1 -13.82 -6.15 7.02
CA MET A 1 -13.48 -5.70 8.39
C MET A 1 -14.76 -5.28 9.10
N LYS A 2 -15.13 -5.91 10.23
CA LYS A 2 -16.39 -5.62 10.95
C LYS A 2 -16.48 -4.17 11.44
N ALA A 3 -15.43 -3.66 12.07
CA ALA A 3 -15.39 -2.28 12.55
C ALA A 3 -15.62 -1.25 11.43
N ALA A 4 -15.07 -1.47 10.23
CA ALA A 4 -15.30 -0.60 9.08
C ALA A 4 -16.75 -0.65 8.57
N ALA A 5 -17.36 -1.85 8.57
CA ALA A 5 -18.77 -2.01 8.22
C ALA A 5 -19.70 -1.30 9.22
N ASP A 6 -19.27 -1.16 10.47
CA ASP A 6 -19.96 -0.41 11.52
C ASP A 6 -19.69 1.12 11.44
N GLY A 7 -19.12 1.62 10.35
CA GLY A 7 -18.85 3.05 10.13
C GLY A 7 -17.64 3.60 10.88
N ARG A 8 -16.77 2.74 11.43
CA ARG A 8 -15.55 3.19 12.13
C ARG A 8 -14.38 3.32 11.18
N MET A 9 -13.50 4.30 11.44
CA MET A 9 -12.20 4.36 10.81
C MET A 9 -11.28 3.27 11.39
N VAL A 10 -10.63 2.50 10.51
CA VAL A 10 -9.67 1.46 10.87
C VAL A 10 -8.31 1.84 10.31
N LEU A 11 -7.30 1.88 11.17
CA LEU A 11 -5.91 2.05 10.79
C LEU A 11 -5.15 0.75 11.06
N ALA A 12 -4.38 0.29 10.09
CA ALA A 12 -3.56 -0.91 10.20
C ALA A 12 -2.20 -0.68 9.53
N ALA A 13 -1.13 -1.17 10.17
CA ALA A 13 0.18 -1.29 9.55
C ALA A 13 0.24 -2.65 8.83
N LEU A 14 0.47 -2.63 7.52
CA LEU A 14 0.51 -3.82 6.67
C LEU A 14 1.87 -3.89 5.97
N HIS A 15 2.47 -5.08 5.97
CA HIS A 15 3.75 -5.35 5.30
C HIS A 15 3.54 -5.77 3.84
N GLU A 16 2.37 -6.33 3.53
CA GLU A 16 2.03 -6.87 2.21
C GLU A 16 1.11 -5.89 1.48
N PRO A 17 1.57 -5.26 0.37
CA PRO A 17 0.84 -4.20 -0.32
C PRO A 17 -0.42 -4.71 -1.05
N GLY A 18 -0.46 -5.98 -1.46
CA GLY A 18 -1.64 -6.62 -2.05
C GLY A 18 -2.83 -6.66 -1.09
N HIS A 19 -2.61 -6.90 0.21
CA HIS A 19 -3.64 -6.80 1.24
C HIS A 19 -4.16 -5.37 1.38
N ALA A 20 -3.27 -4.38 1.35
CA ALA A 20 -3.67 -2.97 1.35
C ALA A 20 -4.50 -2.64 0.10
N ALA A 21 -4.11 -3.13 -1.07
CA ALA A 21 -4.83 -2.90 -2.32
C ALA A 21 -6.25 -3.50 -2.33
N ARG A 22 -6.44 -4.64 -1.66
CA ARG A 22 -7.73 -5.34 -1.60
C ARG A 22 -8.66 -4.83 -0.50
N HIS A 23 -8.12 -4.31 0.59
CA HIS A 23 -8.90 -4.06 1.80
C HIS A 23 -8.89 -2.61 2.30
N CYS A 24 -7.96 -1.77 1.82
CA CYS A 24 -7.86 -0.38 2.22
C CYS A 24 -8.37 0.56 1.12
N GLY A 25 -9.11 1.60 1.53
CA GLY A 25 -9.50 2.69 0.62
C GLY A 25 -8.40 3.74 0.47
N PHE A 26 -7.58 3.92 1.51
CA PHE A 26 -6.46 4.84 1.58
C PHE A 26 -5.21 4.13 2.07
N SER A 27 -4.06 4.58 1.59
CA SER A 27 -2.76 4.08 2.00
C SER A 27 -1.84 5.24 2.38
N VAL A 28 -1.07 5.02 3.46
CA VAL A 28 0.05 5.87 3.83
C VAL A 28 1.31 5.07 3.53
N LEU A 29 2.18 5.60 2.67
CA LEU A 29 3.50 5.04 2.41
C LEU A 29 4.51 5.84 3.22
N LEU A 30 5.25 5.15 4.09
CA LEU A 30 6.26 5.74 4.97
C LEU A 30 7.64 5.40 4.43
N TYR A 31 8.33 6.39 3.89
CA TYR A 31 9.66 6.24 3.30
C TYR A 31 10.76 6.55 4.32
N ASP A 32 12.00 6.54 3.84
CA ASP A 32 13.16 7.03 4.54
C ASP A 32 13.07 8.53 4.91
N ALA A 33 13.88 8.93 5.89
CA ALA A 33 14.03 10.32 6.33
C ALA A 33 12.71 11.02 6.74
N GLY A 34 11.69 10.26 7.16
CA GLY A 34 10.40 10.80 7.59
C GLY A 34 9.50 11.29 6.45
N ARG A 35 9.87 11.02 5.18
CA ARG A 35 9.01 11.31 4.05
C ARG A 35 7.81 10.37 4.07
N ALA A 36 6.62 10.90 3.81
CA ALA A 36 5.40 10.12 3.71
C ALA A 36 4.53 10.60 2.55
N SER A 37 3.80 9.66 1.94
CA SER A 37 2.73 9.96 0.97
C SER A 37 1.41 9.39 1.45
N LEU A 38 0.33 10.13 1.26
CA LEU A 38 -1.03 9.73 1.60
C LEU A 38 -1.93 9.93 0.38
N GLY A 39 -2.74 8.93 0.07
CA GLY A 39 -3.71 9.00 -1.02
C GLY A 39 -4.60 7.76 -1.09
N ARG A 40 -5.44 7.68 -2.12
CA ARG A 40 -6.22 6.45 -2.35
C ARG A 40 -5.28 5.29 -2.59
N SER A 41 -5.62 4.11 -2.07
CA SER A 41 -4.77 2.92 -2.25
C SER A 41 -4.53 2.60 -3.73
N SER A 42 -5.49 2.92 -4.61
CA SER A 42 -5.33 2.80 -6.07
C SER A 42 -4.31 3.74 -6.71
N GLU A 43 -4.03 4.88 -6.09
CA GLU A 43 -3.09 5.90 -6.57
C GLU A 43 -1.72 5.75 -5.90
N MET A 44 -1.71 5.20 -4.68
CA MET A 44 -0.49 5.02 -3.90
C MET A 44 0.22 3.72 -4.22
N LEU A 45 -0.50 2.60 -4.40
CA LEU A 45 0.08 1.27 -4.60
C LEU A 45 0.43 1.02 -6.08
N THR A 46 1.23 1.93 -6.64
CA THR A 46 1.84 1.83 -7.98
C THR A 46 3.24 1.23 -7.87
N GLN A 47 3.72 0.59 -8.93
CA GLN A 47 5.09 0.08 -9.02
C GLN A 47 6.13 1.12 -8.59
N ALA A 48 6.13 2.32 -9.18
CA ALA A 48 7.09 3.37 -8.88
C ALA A 48 7.14 3.76 -7.38
N ASN A 49 5.98 3.94 -6.75
CA ASN A 49 5.92 4.23 -5.32
C ASN A 49 6.39 3.06 -4.45
N LEU A 50 6.09 1.82 -4.83
CA LEU A 50 6.50 0.63 -4.09
C LEU A 50 8.00 0.34 -4.26
N GLU A 51 8.57 0.56 -5.44
CA GLU A 51 10.03 0.50 -5.66
C GLU A 51 10.75 1.58 -4.85
N ALA A 52 10.21 2.80 -4.80
CA ALA A 52 10.74 3.86 -3.95
C ALA A 52 10.61 3.53 -2.45
N LEU A 53 9.55 2.82 -2.04
CA LEU A 53 9.31 2.40 -0.66
C LEU A 53 10.23 1.25 -0.22
N TYR A 54 10.34 0.21 -1.05
CA TYR A 54 11.13 -1.00 -0.76
C TYR A 54 12.59 -0.88 -1.18
N GLN A 55 12.94 0.18 -1.92
CA GLN A 55 14.29 0.45 -2.41
C GLN A 55 14.87 -0.69 -3.26
N CYS A 56 14.01 -1.36 -4.02
CA CYS A 56 14.39 -2.40 -4.97
C CYS A 56 13.46 -2.36 -6.20
N PRO A 57 13.90 -2.87 -7.36
CA PRO A 57 13.03 -3.01 -8.52
C PRO A 57 11.99 -4.11 -8.27
N LEU A 58 10.80 -3.91 -8.84
CA LEU A 58 9.68 -4.81 -8.70
C LEU A 58 9.12 -5.18 -10.06
N GLU A 59 8.61 -6.39 -10.19
CA GLU A 59 7.83 -6.83 -11.35
C GLU A 59 6.38 -7.07 -10.97
N GLU A 60 5.46 -6.71 -11.86
CA GLU A 60 4.03 -6.93 -11.65
C GLU A 60 3.68 -8.41 -11.87
N ALA A 61 3.23 -9.07 -10.81
CA ALA A 61 2.95 -10.52 -10.80
C ALA A 61 1.45 -10.85 -10.96
N GLY A 62 0.63 -9.87 -11.34
CA GLY A 62 -0.82 -9.97 -11.44
C GLY A 62 -1.53 -8.93 -10.58
N ALA A 63 -2.85 -9.08 -10.36
CA ALA A 63 -3.79 -8.10 -9.77
C ALA A 63 -3.23 -7.27 -8.58
N ARG A 64 -2.43 -6.25 -8.89
CA ARG A 64 -1.72 -5.37 -7.94
C ARG A 64 -0.82 -6.11 -6.95
N SER A 65 -0.19 -7.18 -7.43
CA SER A 65 0.87 -7.91 -6.72
C SER A 65 2.21 -7.58 -7.36
N PHE A 66 3.23 -7.41 -6.53
CA PHE A 66 4.58 -7.09 -6.98
C PHE A 66 5.57 -8.08 -6.36
N LEU A 67 6.55 -8.52 -7.15
CA LEU A 67 7.64 -9.39 -6.70
C LEU A 67 8.97 -8.68 -6.94
N PRO A 68 9.99 -8.88 -6.09
CA PRO A 68 11.34 -8.43 -6.40
C PRO A 68 11.82 -9.06 -7.71
N SER A 69 12.43 -8.24 -8.57
CA SER A 69 13.12 -8.69 -9.78
C SER A 69 14.42 -9.43 -9.45
#